data_AF-A0A427B9W5-F1
#
_entry.id   AF-A0A427B9W5-F1
#
_cell.length_a   1.000
_cell.length_b   1.000
_cell.length_c   1.000
_cell.angle_alpha   90.00
_cell.angle_beta   90.00
_cell.angle_gamma   90.00
#
_symmetry.space_group_name_H-M   'P 1'
#
loop_
_entity.id
_entity.type
_entity.pdbx_description
1 polymer ?
#
loop_
_entity_poly.entity_id
_entity_poly.type
_entity_poly.pdbx_seq_one_letter_code
_entity_poly.pdbx_strand_id
1 'polypeptide(L)'
;NSFLCLCSCAALESRDYLPFICGESHPTTAPMASPATSVLRNPNLGLTKPLPSRSAFLGVRVPPSLERPRRVSSAPRPALAAAVSCTMTNEATAVEAAENTTPGVGLRPDPFGRFGRFGGKYVPETLMYALSELEVAFWAVSRDEDFQISGSHFLVLSFLILVSLLQKELDGILKDYVGRESPLYFAERLTDHYRRPNGEGPHIYLKREDLNHTGAHKINNAVAQALLAKKLGKKRIIAETGAGQHGVATATVCARFGLECIVYMGAQDMERQALNVFRMRLLGAEVRAVHSGTATLKDATSEAIRDWVTNVETTHYILGSVAGPHPYPMMVREFHAVIGKETRKQALEKWGGKPDVLVACVGGGSNAMGLFHEFVDDTDVRLVGVEAAGFGLDSGKHAATLTKGEVGVLHGAMSYLLQDDDGQIIEPHSISAGSV
;
A
#
# COMPACT_ATOMS: atom_id res chain seq x y z
N ASN A 1 -20.20 9.40 19.93
CA ASN A 1 -19.89 8.51 18.78
C ASN A 1 -18.66 9.06 18.11
N SER A 2 -17.58 8.28 18.05
CA SER A 2 -16.34 8.70 17.38
C SER A 2 -16.26 8.06 15.99
N PHE A 3 -15.93 8.82 14.96
CA PHE A 3 -15.72 8.35 13.59
C PHE A 3 -14.26 7.95 13.39
N LEU A 4 -14.04 6.66 13.15
CA LEU A 4 -12.74 6.04 12.92
C LEU A 4 -12.58 5.75 11.42
N CYS A 5 -11.60 6.37 10.75
CA CYS A 5 -11.26 6.03 9.37
C CYS A 5 -10.00 5.16 9.33
N LEU A 6 -10.09 4.00 8.66
CA LEU A 6 -8.96 3.09 8.42
C LEU A 6 -8.54 3.14 6.96
N CYS A 7 -7.25 3.36 6.72
CA CYS A 7 -6.59 3.11 5.45
C CYS A 7 -5.68 1.88 5.62
N SER A 8 -6.06 0.74 5.04
CA SER A 8 -5.25 -0.48 5.08
C SER A 8 -4.97 -0.97 3.67
N CYS A 9 -3.69 -1.07 3.33
CA CYS A 9 -3.17 -1.92 2.26
C CYS A 9 -2.10 -2.83 2.86
N ALA A 10 -2.47 -3.69 3.81
CA ALA A 10 -1.66 -4.86 4.10
C ALA A 10 -2.09 -5.96 3.12
N ALA A 11 -1.27 -6.19 2.09
CA ALA A 11 -1.38 -7.41 1.29
C ALA A 11 -1.16 -8.61 2.22
N LEU A 12 -2.24 -9.24 2.66
CA LEU A 12 -2.22 -10.59 3.21
C LEU A 12 -2.08 -11.55 2.02
N GLU A 13 -0.94 -11.51 1.33
CA GLU A 13 -0.53 -12.52 0.36
C GLU A 13 0.67 -13.29 0.97
N SER A 14 0.43 -14.04 2.06
CA SER A 14 1.35 -15.07 2.54
C SER A 14 0.69 -16.44 2.39
N ARG A 15 1.33 -17.35 1.65
CA ARG A 15 0.86 -18.73 1.37
C ARG A 15 0.83 -19.65 2.59
N ASP A 16 1.38 -19.22 3.71
CA ASP A 16 1.35 -19.99 4.94
C ASP A 16 0.03 -19.74 5.65
N TYR A 17 -1.02 -20.49 5.31
CA TYR A 17 -1.98 -21.12 6.23
C TYR A 17 -3.11 -21.80 5.42
N LEU A 18 -3.40 -23.05 5.79
CA LEU A 18 -4.43 -23.93 5.24
C LEU A 18 -5.81 -23.25 5.12
N PRO A 19 -6.63 -23.59 4.10
CA PRO A 19 -7.96 -23.02 3.94
C PRO A 19 -8.83 -23.40 5.14
N PHE A 20 -9.33 -22.39 5.84
CA PHE A 20 -10.49 -22.54 6.72
C PHE A 20 -11.68 -22.97 5.86
N ILE A 21 -11.96 -24.27 5.85
CA ILE A 21 -13.21 -24.82 5.36
C ILE A 21 -14.28 -24.40 6.38
N CYS A 22 -15.10 -23.41 6.04
CA CYS A 22 -16.34 -23.14 6.77
C CYS A 22 -17.26 -24.35 6.58
N GLY A 23 -17.39 -25.17 7.63
CA GLY A 23 -18.39 -26.22 7.70
C GLY A 23 -19.79 -25.62 7.76
N GLU A 24 -20.62 -25.97 6.78
CA GLU A 24 -22.05 -25.69 6.77
C GLU A 24 -22.73 -26.37 7.98
N SER A 25 -23.46 -25.58 8.77
CA SER A 25 -24.44 -26.11 9.73
C SER A 25 -25.84 -25.70 9.28
N HIS A 26 -26.50 -26.60 8.54
CA HIS A 26 -27.94 -26.56 8.32
C HIS A 26 -28.68 -27.12 9.55
N PRO A 27 -29.86 -26.57 9.88
CA PRO A 27 -30.95 -27.36 10.44
C PRO A 27 -32.08 -27.51 9.41
N THR A 28 -32.40 -28.76 9.09
CA THR A 28 -33.57 -29.20 8.33
C THR A 28 -34.76 -29.44 9.25
N THR A 29 -35.95 -28.95 8.88
CA THR A 29 -37.25 -29.67 8.98
C THR A 29 -38.28 -29.05 8.03
N ALA A 30 -39.01 -29.92 7.33
CA ALA A 30 -39.90 -29.77 6.14
C ALA A 30 -41.37 -29.37 6.51
N PRO A 31 -42.45 -29.49 5.67
CA PRO A 31 -42.54 -30.00 4.28
C PRO A 31 -43.53 -29.32 3.28
N MET A 32 -43.36 -29.71 2.00
CA MET A 32 -44.32 -29.95 0.88
C MET A 32 -45.50 -29.01 0.59
N ALA A 33 -45.56 -28.50 -0.65
CA ALA A 33 -46.64 -28.78 -1.62
C ALA A 33 -46.34 -28.16 -3.01
N SER A 34 -46.59 -28.93 -4.07
CA SER A 34 -46.91 -28.47 -5.44
C SER A 34 -48.12 -29.27 -5.90
N PRO A 35 -48.94 -28.72 -6.81
CA PRO A 35 -49.09 -29.44 -8.08
C PRO A 35 -49.27 -28.55 -9.33
N ALA A 36 -48.80 -29.11 -10.46
CA ALA A 36 -49.42 -29.16 -11.81
C ALA A 36 -49.81 -27.83 -12.53
N THR A 37 -49.81 -27.62 -13.85
CA THR A 37 -49.56 -28.35 -15.11
C THR A 37 -49.83 -27.32 -16.22
N SER A 38 -49.11 -27.33 -17.35
CA SER A 38 -49.74 -27.39 -18.69
C SER A 38 -48.70 -27.60 -19.80
N VAL A 39 -49.16 -28.36 -20.79
CA VAL A 39 -48.46 -28.92 -21.95
C VAL A 39 -48.99 -28.21 -23.19
N LEU A 40 -48.15 -27.97 -24.21
CA LEU A 40 -48.56 -27.95 -25.62
C LEU A 40 -47.41 -28.48 -26.51
N ARG A 41 -47.74 -29.50 -27.31
CA ARG A 41 -46.91 -30.23 -28.32
C ARG A 41 -46.90 -29.45 -29.66
N ASN A 42 -45.75 -29.33 -30.36
CA ASN A 42 -45.23 -30.13 -31.52
C ASN A 42 -46.02 -29.92 -32.86
N PRO A 43 -45.53 -30.20 -34.10
CA PRO A 43 -44.28 -30.88 -34.54
C PRO A 43 -43.58 -30.39 -35.84
N ASN A 44 -42.37 -30.90 -36.15
CA ASN A 44 -42.05 -31.54 -37.44
C ASN A 44 -40.69 -32.29 -37.42
N LEU A 45 -40.67 -33.43 -38.11
CA LEU A 45 -39.73 -34.57 -38.05
C LEU A 45 -38.95 -34.76 -39.38
N GLY A 46 -37.81 -35.46 -39.33
CA GLY A 46 -37.22 -36.19 -40.48
C GLY A 46 -35.75 -36.64 -40.27
N LEU A 47 -35.48 -37.82 -39.68
CA LEU A 47 -35.05 -39.11 -40.31
C LEU A 47 -33.52 -39.20 -40.64
N THR A 48 -32.63 -39.83 -39.85
CA THR A 48 -32.28 -41.27 -39.59
C THR A 48 -31.48 -42.03 -40.67
N LYS A 49 -30.30 -42.63 -40.32
CA LYS A 49 -29.92 -44.09 -40.32
C LYS A 49 -28.38 -44.38 -40.16
N PRO A 50 -27.90 -45.64 -39.84
CA PRO A 50 -26.99 -45.91 -38.69
C PRO A 50 -25.75 -46.87 -38.89
N LEU A 51 -25.06 -47.19 -37.74
CA LEU A 51 -24.18 -48.35 -37.35
C LEU A 51 -22.65 -48.35 -37.70
N PRO A 52 -21.72 -49.12 -37.05
CA PRO A 52 -21.79 -49.96 -35.81
C PRO A 52 -20.60 -49.91 -34.79
N SER A 53 -20.89 -50.40 -33.58
CA SER A 53 -20.17 -51.19 -32.54
C SER A 53 -18.63 -51.36 -32.36
N ARG A 54 -18.26 -51.38 -31.05
CA ARG A 54 -17.27 -52.20 -30.28
C ARG A 54 -15.78 -51.78 -30.22
N SER A 55 -15.35 -51.37 -29.01
CA SER A 55 -14.15 -51.90 -28.34
C SER A 55 -14.32 -51.84 -26.81
N ALA A 56 -13.72 -52.82 -26.13
CA ALA A 56 -13.96 -53.21 -24.75
C ALA A 56 -13.03 -52.50 -23.75
N PHE A 57 -13.52 -52.22 -22.54
CA PHE A 57 -12.67 -51.96 -21.38
C PHE A 57 -12.98 -52.96 -20.25
N LEU A 58 -11.91 -53.60 -19.78
CA LEU A 58 -11.90 -54.61 -18.72
C LEU A 58 -12.35 -54.02 -17.37
N GLY A 59 -13.19 -54.77 -16.67
CA GLY A 59 -13.60 -54.48 -15.30
C GLY A 59 -12.55 -54.87 -14.27
N VAL A 60 -12.36 -53.99 -13.27
CA VAL A 60 -11.67 -54.28 -12.02
C VAL A 60 -12.70 -54.27 -10.89
N ARG A 61 -12.73 -55.37 -10.11
CA ARG A 61 -13.64 -55.61 -8.98
C ARG A 61 -13.24 -54.76 -7.77
N VAL A 62 -14.24 -54.22 -7.07
CA VAL A 62 -14.10 -53.53 -5.77
C VAL A 62 -14.36 -54.55 -4.64
N PRO A 63 -13.50 -54.67 -3.62
CA PRO A 63 -13.77 -55.50 -2.45
C PRO A 63 -14.60 -54.73 -1.39
N PRO A 64 -15.47 -55.41 -0.60
CA PRO A 64 -16.21 -54.77 0.47
C PRO A 64 -15.51 -54.98 1.82
N SER A 65 -15.20 -53.89 2.53
CA SER A 65 -15.21 -53.76 4.01
C SER A 65 -14.35 -52.57 4.43
N LEU A 66 -14.99 -51.55 5.03
CA LEU A 66 -14.31 -50.54 5.84
C LEU A 66 -15.16 -50.34 7.09
N GLU A 67 -14.61 -50.80 8.22
CA GLU A 67 -15.17 -50.67 9.55
C GLU A 67 -15.31 -49.20 9.96
N ARG A 68 -16.41 -48.86 10.64
CA ARG A 68 -16.66 -47.52 11.19
C ARG A 68 -15.67 -47.23 12.33
N PRO A 69 -14.96 -46.08 12.34
CA PRO A 69 -14.16 -45.71 13.48
C PRO A 69 -15.03 -45.30 14.68
N ARG A 70 -14.66 -45.78 15.86
CA ARG A 70 -15.27 -45.47 17.17
C ARG A 70 -15.24 -43.95 17.42
N ARG A 71 -16.36 -43.42 17.93
CA ARG A 71 -16.44 -42.06 18.50
C ARG A 71 -15.44 -41.91 19.65
N VAL A 72 -14.44 -41.07 19.47
CA VAL A 72 -13.62 -40.53 20.56
C VAL A 72 -14.32 -39.29 21.11
N SER A 73 -14.55 -39.25 22.42
CA SER A 73 -15.16 -38.11 23.11
C SER A 73 -14.26 -36.88 22.98
N SER A 74 -14.82 -35.78 22.46
CA SER A 74 -14.16 -34.49 22.38
C SER A 74 -14.05 -33.86 23.78
N ALA A 75 -12.84 -33.77 24.32
CA ALA A 75 -12.52 -32.83 25.39
C ALA A 75 -12.56 -31.39 24.83
N PRO A 76 -13.00 -30.39 25.62
CA PRO A 76 -13.08 -29.02 25.14
C PRO A 76 -11.67 -28.46 24.85
N ARG A 77 -11.46 -27.97 23.62
CA ARG A 77 -10.27 -27.20 23.26
C ARG A 77 -10.35 -25.82 23.93
N PRO A 78 -9.29 -25.33 24.59
CA PRO A 78 -9.26 -23.95 25.04
C PRO A 78 -9.22 -23.04 23.81
N ALA A 79 -10.17 -22.10 23.74
CA ALA A 79 -10.13 -21.00 22.78
C ALA A 79 -8.97 -20.08 23.18
N LEU A 80 -7.80 -20.25 22.56
CA LEU A 80 -6.77 -19.22 22.60
C LEU A 80 -7.26 -18.07 21.71
N ALA A 81 -7.95 -17.09 22.32
CA ALA A 81 -8.06 -15.77 21.71
C ALA A 81 -6.64 -15.20 21.67
N ALA A 82 -6.02 -15.18 20.48
CA ALA A 82 -4.80 -14.43 20.28
C ALA A 82 -5.13 -12.95 20.52
N ALA A 83 -4.78 -12.44 21.70
CA ALA A 83 -4.95 -11.04 22.03
C ALA A 83 -4.03 -10.22 21.12
N VAL A 84 -4.63 -9.37 20.27
CA VAL A 84 -3.87 -8.34 19.55
C VAL A 84 -3.41 -7.34 20.60
N SER A 85 -2.13 -7.38 20.95
CA SER A 85 -1.52 -6.41 21.86
C SER A 85 -1.10 -5.19 21.05
N CYS A 86 -1.61 -4.01 21.44
CA CYS A 86 -1.20 -2.71 20.91
C CYS A 86 -0.47 -1.97 22.02
N THR A 87 0.77 -1.57 21.76
CA THR A 87 1.54 -0.74 22.69
C THR A 87 1.52 0.68 22.16
N MET A 88 1.01 1.62 22.96
CA MET A 88 1.10 3.04 22.65
C MET A 88 2.56 3.48 22.82
N THR A 89 3.08 4.29 21.91
CA THR A 89 4.37 4.95 22.10
C THR A 89 4.29 5.84 23.35
N ASN A 90 5.33 5.82 24.19
CA ASN A 90 5.36 6.64 25.41
C ASN A 90 5.32 8.14 25.06
N GLU A 91 4.62 8.94 25.86
CA GLU A 91 4.52 10.40 25.70
C GLU A 91 5.91 11.08 25.62
N ALA A 92 6.93 10.54 26.29
CA ALA A 92 8.29 11.09 26.32
C ALA A 92 8.92 11.27 24.92
N THR A 93 8.67 10.36 23.96
CA THR A 93 9.12 10.52 22.57
C THR A 93 8.35 11.59 21.79
N ALA A 94 7.14 11.93 22.21
CA ALA A 94 6.34 13.01 21.62
C ALA A 94 6.76 14.40 22.15
N VAL A 95 7.27 14.48 23.39
CA VAL A 95 7.65 15.76 24.01
C VAL A 95 8.92 16.36 23.38
N GLU A 96 9.94 15.56 23.05
CA GLU A 96 11.16 16.09 22.40
C GLU A 96 10.89 16.70 21.00
N ALA A 97 9.86 16.23 20.29
CA ALA A 97 9.47 16.75 18.98
C ALA A 97 8.67 18.06 19.06
N ALA A 98 8.07 18.36 20.21
CA ALA A 98 7.13 19.48 20.39
C ALA A 98 7.78 20.73 20.99
N GLU A 99 8.89 20.61 21.73
CA GLU A 99 9.45 21.75 22.49
C GLU A 99 10.14 22.83 21.64
N ASN A 100 10.35 22.61 20.33
CA ASN A 100 11.06 23.56 19.45
C ASN A 100 10.33 23.97 18.16
N THR A 101 9.04 23.66 18.01
CA THR A 101 8.30 23.92 16.78
C THR A 101 7.18 24.93 17.00
N THR A 102 7.36 26.14 16.48
CA THR A 102 6.29 27.13 16.34
C THR A 102 5.13 26.51 15.56
N PRO A 103 3.86 26.67 16.00
CA PRO A 103 2.71 26.14 15.28
C PRO A 103 2.69 26.69 13.85
N GLY A 104 2.79 25.81 12.85
CA GLY A 104 2.82 26.15 11.43
C GLY A 104 4.15 25.91 10.68
N VAL A 105 5.27 25.65 11.37
CA VAL A 105 6.60 25.49 10.73
C VAL A 105 6.90 24.05 10.26
N GLY A 106 5.98 23.09 10.43
CA GLY A 106 6.25 21.65 10.23
C GLY A 106 5.76 21.01 8.92
N LEU A 107 5.00 21.71 8.06
CA LEU A 107 4.37 21.09 6.88
C LEU A 107 5.22 21.08 5.62
N ARG A 108 6.25 21.92 5.58
CA ARG A 108 7.20 22.00 4.48
C ARG A 108 8.60 21.76 5.02
N PRO A 109 9.46 21.12 4.23
CA PRO A 109 10.85 21.02 4.61
C PRO A 109 11.51 22.40 4.52
N ASP A 110 12.57 22.60 5.30
CA ASP A 110 13.49 23.72 5.15
C ASP A 110 14.22 23.68 3.79
N PRO A 111 15.02 24.70 3.41
CA PRO A 111 15.76 24.71 2.16
C PRO A 111 16.76 23.55 1.99
N PHE A 112 17.12 22.85 3.08
CA PHE A 112 17.98 21.66 3.06
C PHE A 112 17.17 20.37 2.92
N GLY A 113 15.85 20.45 2.80
CA GLY A 113 14.98 19.29 2.67
C GLY A 113 14.59 18.65 4.00
N ARG A 114 14.65 19.39 5.12
CA ARG A 114 14.44 18.85 6.47
C ARG A 114 13.13 19.30 7.11
N PHE A 115 12.44 18.35 7.74
CA PHE A 115 11.31 18.61 8.65
C PHE A 115 11.83 18.59 10.08
N GLY A 116 12.11 19.78 10.63
CA GLY A 116 12.90 19.90 11.86
C GLY A 116 14.29 19.25 11.65
N ARG A 117 14.61 18.20 12.42
CA ARG A 117 15.88 17.47 12.26
C ARG A 117 15.86 16.36 11.20
N PHE A 118 14.68 15.91 10.77
CA PHE A 118 14.51 14.73 9.90
C PHE A 118 14.50 15.09 8.42
N GLY A 119 14.79 14.15 7.52
CA GLY A 119 14.85 14.38 6.07
C GLY A 119 16.27 14.68 5.57
N GLY A 120 16.42 15.65 4.69
CA GLY A 120 17.71 16.07 4.12
C GLY A 120 18.10 15.36 2.82
N LYS A 121 19.33 15.63 2.35
CA LYS A 121 19.94 15.05 1.14
C LYS A 121 21.27 14.36 1.49
N TYR A 122 21.22 13.19 2.12
CA TYR A 122 22.41 12.42 2.53
C TYR A 122 22.84 11.44 1.43
N VAL A 123 23.14 11.98 0.24
CA VAL A 123 23.48 11.19 -0.95
C VAL A 123 24.85 11.57 -1.51
N PRO A 124 25.47 10.73 -2.36
CA PRO A 124 26.66 11.12 -3.11
C PRO A 124 26.40 12.36 -3.99
N GLU A 125 27.44 13.19 -4.16
CA GLU A 125 27.39 14.41 -4.98
C GLU A 125 26.84 14.17 -6.40
N THR A 126 27.12 12.99 -6.97
CA THR A 126 26.63 12.58 -8.29
C THR A 126 25.11 12.58 -8.43
N LEU A 127 24.35 12.46 -7.32
CA LEU A 127 22.89 12.50 -7.33
C LEU A 127 22.31 13.89 -7.08
N MET A 128 23.13 14.86 -6.64
CA MET A 128 22.63 16.19 -6.24
C MET A 128 22.00 16.94 -7.41
N TYR A 129 22.56 16.82 -8.62
CA TYR A 129 21.98 17.41 -9.82
C TYR A 129 20.60 16.81 -10.14
N ALA A 130 20.46 15.49 -10.12
CA ALA A 130 19.20 14.83 -10.42
C ALA A 130 18.10 15.09 -9.39
N LEU A 131 18.48 15.18 -8.10
CA LEU A 131 17.53 15.59 -7.05
C LEU A 131 17.06 17.03 -7.25
N SER A 132 17.95 17.93 -7.67
CA SER A 132 17.60 19.34 -7.93
C SER A 132 16.72 19.48 -9.19
N GLU A 133 17.04 18.76 -10.26
CA GLU A 133 16.21 18.67 -11.47
C GLU A 133 14.81 18.12 -11.15
N LEU A 134 14.74 17.05 -10.34
CA LEU A 134 13.49 16.46 -9.89
C LEU A 134 12.68 17.43 -9.02
N GLU A 135 13.33 18.15 -8.11
CA GLU A 135 12.70 19.14 -7.24
C GLU A 135 12.04 20.25 -8.07
N VAL A 136 12.76 20.83 -9.04
CA VAL A 136 12.24 21.83 -9.96
C VAL A 136 11.06 21.28 -10.78
N ALA A 137 11.17 20.06 -11.29
CA ALA A 137 10.10 19.43 -12.06
C ALA A 137 8.86 19.12 -11.20
N PHE A 138 9.06 18.70 -9.95
CA PHE A 138 7.99 18.47 -9.00
C PHE A 138 7.20 19.76 -8.71
N TRP A 139 7.89 20.89 -8.57
CA TRP A 139 7.21 22.18 -8.38
C TRP A 139 6.32 22.53 -9.57
N ALA A 140 6.66 22.08 -10.78
CA ALA A 140 5.82 22.26 -11.96
C ALA A 140 4.55 21.38 -11.98
N VAL A 141 4.34 20.48 -11.01
CA VAL A 141 3.11 19.68 -10.87
C VAL A 141 2.43 19.80 -9.51
N SER A 142 3.03 20.58 -8.60
CA SER A 142 2.49 20.79 -7.25
C SER A 142 1.26 21.69 -7.27
N ARG A 143 0.27 21.37 -6.44
CA ARG A 143 -0.98 22.13 -6.29
C ARG A 143 -0.90 23.25 -5.26
N ASP A 144 0.29 23.51 -4.71
CA ASP A 144 0.48 24.47 -3.63
C ASP A 144 0.50 25.92 -4.16
N GLU A 145 -0.54 26.68 -3.82
CA GLU A 145 -0.72 28.09 -4.20
C GLU A 145 0.28 29.01 -3.49
N ASP A 146 0.68 28.70 -2.25
CA ASP A 146 1.56 29.57 -1.45
C ASP A 146 2.97 29.67 -2.05
N PHE A 147 3.42 28.62 -2.74
CA PHE A 147 4.69 28.65 -3.47
C PHE A 147 4.56 29.16 -4.91
N GLN A 148 3.40 28.99 -5.57
CA GLN A 148 3.13 29.65 -6.85
C GLN A 148 3.22 31.18 -6.74
N ILE A 149 3.00 31.72 -5.53
CA ILE A 149 3.04 33.16 -5.23
C ILE A 149 4.40 33.61 -4.66
N SER A 150 5.09 32.80 -3.85
CA SER A 150 6.33 33.19 -3.15
C SER A 150 7.62 33.09 -3.98
N GLY A 151 7.61 32.37 -5.11
CA GLY A 151 8.79 32.23 -5.96
C GLY A 151 8.99 33.45 -6.86
N SER A 152 10.06 34.22 -6.66
CA SER A 152 10.55 35.24 -7.61
C SER A 152 11.00 34.60 -8.93
N HIS A 153 10.06 34.13 -9.75
CA HIS A 153 10.33 33.63 -11.09
C HIS A 153 9.65 34.54 -12.10
N PHE A 154 10.46 35.31 -12.81
CA PHE A 154 10.13 36.25 -13.89
C PHE A 154 9.48 35.58 -15.15
N LEU A 155 8.88 34.39 -15.00
CA LEU A 155 8.25 33.58 -16.06
C LEU A 155 6.88 33.03 -15.62
N VAL A 156 6.13 33.83 -14.85
CA VAL A 156 4.92 33.38 -14.13
C VAL A 156 3.84 32.79 -15.07
N LEU A 157 3.59 33.37 -16.25
CA LEU A 157 2.45 32.92 -17.06
C LEU A 157 2.69 31.59 -17.78
N SER A 158 3.83 31.43 -18.45
CA SER A 158 4.16 30.19 -19.19
C SER A 158 4.36 29.00 -18.24
N PHE A 159 4.92 29.24 -17.06
CA PHE A 159 5.11 28.22 -16.03
C PHE A 159 3.77 27.77 -15.44
N LEU A 160 2.89 28.70 -15.05
CA LEU A 160 1.56 28.37 -14.50
C LEU A 160 0.67 27.62 -15.50
N ILE A 161 0.70 28.00 -16.77
CA ILE A 161 -0.05 27.29 -17.82
C ILE A 161 0.45 25.83 -17.93
N LEU A 162 1.76 25.62 -17.89
CA LEU A 162 2.34 24.28 -17.93
C LEU A 162 1.96 23.44 -16.71
N VAL A 163 1.97 24.05 -15.51
CA VAL A 163 1.55 23.39 -14.27
C VAL A 163 0.10 22.93 -14.34
N SER A 164 -0.79 23.83 -14.77
CA SER A 164 -2.22 23.52 -14.91
C SER A 164 -2.48 22.37 -15.88
N LEU A 165 -1.74 22.30 -16.99
CA LEU A 165 -1.86 21.22 -17.98
C LEU A 165 -1.40 19.87 -17.42
N LEU A 166 -0.25 19.82 -16.74
CA LEU A 166 0.25 18.58 -16.13
C LEU A 166 -0.66 18.08 -15.01
N GLN A 167 -1.17 19.00 -14.19
CA GLN A 167 -2.13 18.66 -13.15
C GLN A 167 -3.42 18.10 -13.76
N LYS A 168 -3.94 18.73 -14.83
CA LYS A 168 -5.13 18.24 -15.53
C LYS A 168 -4.91 16.86 -16.15
N GLU A 169 -3.72 16.59 -16.69
CA GLU A 169 -3.34 15.27 -17.20
C GLU A 169 -3.30 14.24 -16.07
N LEU A 170 -2.64 14.55 -14.95
CA LEU A 170 -2.60 13.68 -13.76
C LEU A 170 -4.01 13.39 -13.25
N ASP A 171 -4.87 14.41 -13.12
CA ASP A 171 -6.24 14.28 -12.63
C ASP A 171 -7.10 13.42 -13.54
N GLY A 172 -6.94 13.57 -14.86
CA GLY A 172 -7.58 12.71 -15.85
C GLY A 172 -7.16 11.25 -15.70
N ILE A 173 -5.87 10.98 -15.48
CA ILE A 173 -5.38 9.61 -15.29
C ILE A 173 -5.82 9.03 -13.95
N LEU A 174 -5.76 9.80 -12.87
CA LEU A 174 -6.25 9.36 -11.56
C LEU A 174 -7.75 9.00 -11.62
N LYS A 175 -8.54 9.78 -12.34
CA LYS A 175 -9.96 9.49 -12.52
C LYS A 175 -10.21 8.29 -13.42
N ASP A 176 -9.75 8.35 -14.67
CA ASP A 176 -10.20 7.43 -15.72
C ASP A 176 -9.38 6.13 -15.80
N TYR A 177 -8.13 6.14 -15.32
CA TYR A 177 -7.24 4.97 -15.35
C TYR A 177 -7.08 4.33 -13.96
N VAL A 178 -6.95 5.14 -12.90
CA VAL A 178 -6.83 4.61 -11.53
C VAL A 178 -8.19 4.29 -10.92
N GLY A 179 -9.24 5.05 -11.27
CA GLY A 179 -10.60 4.85 -10.76
C GLY A 179 -10.94 5.69 -9.54
N ARG A 180 -10.29 6.85 -9.38
CA ARG A 180 -10.58 7.78 -8.28
C ARG A 180 -11.88 8.58 -8.51
N GLU A 181 -12.59 9.02 -7.48
CA GLU A 181 -12.31 8.89 -6.03
C GLU A 181 -12.59 7.49 -5.47
N SER A 182 -11.76 7.03 -4.52
CA SER A 182 -12.02 5.76 -3.85
C SER A 182 -13.14 5.92 -2.81
N PRO A 183 -14.04 4.94 -2.62
CA PRO A 183 -15.13 5.08 -1.65
C PRO A 183 -14.67 5.20 -0.18
N LEU A 184 -15.45 5.93 0.62
CA LEU A 184 -15.42 5.88 2.09
C LEU A 184 -16.58 5.01 2.60
N TYR A 185 -16.29 3.75 2.91
CA TYR A 185 -17.28 2.71 3.19
C TYR A 185 -17.54 2.58 4.70
N PHE A 186 -18.82 2.60 5.12
CA PHE A 186 -19.18 2.34 6.51
C PHE A 186 -19.17 0.83 6.77
N ALA A 187 -18.34 0.36 7.71
CA ALA A 187 -18.23 -1.04 8.05
C ALA A 187 -19.17 -1.39 9.21
N GLU A 188 -20.44 -1.71 8.90
CA GLU A 188 -21.49 -1.94 9.90
C GLU A 188 -21.10 -3.05 10.87
N ARG A 189 -20.68 -4.21 10.34
CA ARG A 189 -20.33 -5.39 11.16
C ARG A 189 -19.14 -5.15 12.07
N LEU A 190 -18.15 -4.37 11.62
CA LEU A 190 -16.97 -4.04 12.41
C LEU A 190 -17.31 -3.02 13.51
N THR A 191 -18.15 -2.05 13.16
CA THR A 191 -18.73 -1.09 14.11
C THR A 191 -19.51 -1.80 15.22
N ASP A 192 -20.38 -2.75 14.85
CA ASP A 192 -21.17 -3.54 15.80
C ASP A 192 -20.27 -4.42 16.69
N HIS A 193 -19.20 -4.98 16.14
CA HIS A 193 -18.25 -5.81 16.89
C HIS A 193 -17.55 -5.03 18.03
N TYR A 194 -17.20 -3.77 17.79
CA TYR A 194 -16.56 -2.91 18.80
C TYR A 194 -17.55 -2.06 19.62
N ARG A 195 -18.85 -2.25 19.40
CA ARG A 195 -19.87 -1.60 20.22
C ARG A 195 -19.85 -2.19 21.62
N ARG A 196 -19.77 -1.31 22.62
CA ARG A 196 -19.84 -1.65 24.03
C ARG A 196 -21.26 -2.04 24.42
N PRO A 197 -21.46 -2.80 25.52
CA PRO A 197 -22.79 -3.21 25.98
C PRO A 197 -23.77 -2.06 26.25
N ASN A 198 -23.27 -0.86 26.57
CA ASN A 198 -24.07 0.35 26.76
C ASN A 198 -24.53 1.01 25.45
N GLY A 199 -24.26 0.40 24.29
CA GLY A 199 -24.64 0.91 22.97
C GLY A 199 -23.64 1.89 22.36
N GLU A 200 -22.60 2.28 23.10
CA GLU A 200 -21.57 3.22 22.63
C GLU A 200 -20.46 2.49 21.85
N GLY A 201 -19.87 3.16 20.87
CA GLY A 201 -18.74 2.61 20.12
C GLY A 201 -18.29 3.53 19.00
N PRO A 202 -17.14 3.25 18.39
CA PRO A 202 -16.70 3.99 17.21
C PRO A 202 -17.56 3.60 16.00
N HIS A 203 -17.95 4.58 15.19
CA HIS A 203 -18.41 4.32 13.83
C HIS A 203 -17.19 4.13 12.93
N ILE A 204 -17.05 2.95 12.33
CA ILE A 204 -15.84 2.59 11.59
C ILE A 204 -16.09 2.73 10.10
N TYR A 205 -15.26 3.54 9.45
CA TYR A 205 -15.23 3.75 8.01
C TYR A 205 -13.90 3.27 7.44
N LEU A 206 -13.95 2.70 6.23
CA LEU A 206 -12.79 2.23 5.49
C LEU A 206 -12.59 3.12 4.26
N LYS A 207 -11.43 3.75 4.15
CA LYS A 207 -11.02 4.45 2.93
C LYS A 207 -10.48 3.43 1.94
N ARG A 208 -11.23 3.18 0.86
CA ARG A 208 -11.09 1.99 0.00
C ARG A 208 -10.01 2.11 -1.08
N GLU A 209 -8.77 2.41 -0.68
CA GLU A 209 -7.61 2.44 -1.60
C GLU A 209 -7.27 1.05 -2.19
N ASP A 210 -7.83 -0.02 -1.62
CA ASP A 210 -7.78 -1.38 -2.17
C ASP A 210 -8.50 -1.51 -3.53
N LEU A 211 -9.43 -0.60 -3.84
CA LEU A 211 -10.17 -0.59 -5.09
C LEU A 211 -9.48 0.19 -6.21
N ASN A 212 -8.36 0.85 -5.92
CA ASN A 212 -7.58 1.51 -6.95
C ASN A 212 -7.10 0.48 -7.98
N HIS A 213 -6.91 0.89 -9.23
CA HIS A 213 -6.19 0.07 -10.20
C HIS A 213 -4.84 -0.38 -9.62
N THR A 214 -4.44 -1.63 -9.87
CA THR A 214 -3.34 -2.37 -9.20
C THR A 214 -3.59 -2.83 -7.76
N GLY A 215 -4.65 -2.37 -7.10
CA GLY A 215 -5.12 -2.90 -5.80
C GLY A 215 -4.53 -2.22 -4.56
N ALA A 216 -3.88 -1.05 -4.71
CA ALA A 216 -3.30 -0.33 -3.58
C ALA A 216 -3.14 1.17 -3.82
N HIS A 217 -2.83 1.92 -2.76
CA HIS A 217 -2.53 3.36 -2.81
C HIS A 217 -1.30 3.71 -3.66
N LYS A 218 -0.35 2.77 -3.85
CA LYS A 218 0.95 2.99 -4.52
C LYS A 218 0.83 3.54 -5.94
N ILE A 219 -0.26 3.24 -6.64
CA ILE A 219 -0.48 3.72 -8.02
C ILE A 219 -0.59 5.24 -8.11
N ASN A 220 -1.09 5.92 -7.06
CA ASN A 220 -1.19 7.39 -7.04
C ASN A 220 0.19 8.03 -7.25
N ASN A 221 1.19 7.53 -6.51
CA ASN A 221 2.57 7.98 -6.58
C ASN A 221 3.24 7.55 -7.90
N ALA A 222 3.07 6.30 -8.31
CA ALA A 222 3.70 5.76 -9.52
C ALA A 222 3.27 6.53 -10.79
N VAL A 223 1.97 6.85 -10.93
CA VAL A 223 1.48 7.62 -12.08
C VAL A 223 2.11 9.01 -12.12
N ALA A 224 2.13 9.71 -10.98
CA ALA A 224 2.65 11.07 -10.90
C ALA A 224 4.16 11.13 -11.20
N GLN A 225 4.95 10.23 -10.61
CA GLN A 225 6.39 10.16 -10.90
C GLN A 225 6.69 9.72 -12.34
N ALA A 226 5.91 8.81 -12.93
CA ALA A 226 6.09 8.43 -14.34
C ALA A 226 5.77 9.60 -15.29
N LEU A 227 4.75 10.41 -14.98
CA LEU A 227 4.48 11.65 -15.71
C LEU A 227 5.63 12.65 -15.59
N LEU A 228 6.21 12.82 -14.39
CA LEU A 228 7.40 13.64 -14.19
C LEU A 228 8.59 13.12 -14.99
N ALA A 229 8.83 11.81 -14.99
CA ALA A 229 9.90 11.19 -15.76
C ALA A 229 9.77 11.50 -17.26
N LYS A 230 8.57 11.38 -17.82
CA LYS A 230 8.29 11.77 -19.22
C LYS A 230 8.60 13.23 -19.47
N LYS A 231 8.21 14.11 -18.54
CA LYS A 231 8.43 15.56 -18.66
C LYS A 231 9.91 15.91 -18.63
N LEU A 232 10.68 15.17 -17.82
CA LEU A 232 12.15 15.24 -17.75
C LEU A 232 12.86 14.53 -18.91
N GLY A 233 12.12 13.94 -19.86
CA GLY A 233 12.68 13.23 -21.01
C GLY A 233 13.36 11.89 -20.66
N LYS A 234 13.16 11.38 -19.44
CA LYS A 234 13.71 10.10 -18.99
C LYS A 234 12.89 8.97 -19.60
N LYS A 235 13.57 8.00 -20.22
CA LYS A 235 12.94 6.86 -20.91
C LYS A 235 13.03 5.56 -20.14
N ARG A 236 13.89 5.54 -19.12
CA ARG A 236 14.18 4.38 -18.28
C ARG A 236 13.76 4.66 -16.86
N ILE A 237 13.03 3.72 -16.28
CA ILE A 237 12.53 3.76 -14.92
C ILE A 237 13.16 2.62 -14.13
N ILE A 238 13.63 2.95 -12.93
CA ILE A 238 14.00 1.98 -11.92
C ILE A 238 13.12 2.14 -10.68
N ALA A 239 12.89 1.04 -9.98
CA ALA A 239 12.20 1.01 -8.69
C ALA A 239 12.69 -0.16 -7.85
N GLU A 240 12.47 -0.10 -6.55
CA GLU A 240 12.70 -1.14 -5.56
C GLU A 240 11.37 -1.75 -5.10
N THR A 241 11.33 -3.00 -4.65
CA THR A 241 10.11 -3.53 -4.04
C THR A 241 10.40 -4.68 -3.08
N GLY A 242 9.59 -4.77 -2.02
CA GLY A 242 9.58 -5.88 -1.06
C GLY A 242 8.33 -6.73 -1.26
N ALA A 243 7.17 -6.26 -0.80
CA ALA A 243 5.88 -6.95 -1.03
C ALA A 243 5.48 -7.11 -2.51
N GLY A 244 6.11 -6.40 -3.44
CA GLY A 244 5.79 -6.45 -4.87
C GLY A 244 4.80 -5.38 -5.35
N GLN A 245 3.95 -4.83 -4.48
CA GLN A 245 2.91 -3.87 -4.86
C GLN A 245 3.44 -2.58 -5.49
N HIS A 246 4.55 -2.01 -4.98
CA HIS A 246 5.18 -0.85 -5.60
C HIS A 246 5.73 -1.19 -6.99
N GLY A 247 6.44 -2.32 -7.10
CA GLY A 247 6.93 -2.81 -8.38
C GLY A 247 5.83 -3.05 -9.41
N VAL A 248 4.68 -3.62 -9.01
CA VAL A 248 3.51 -3.81 -9.89
C VAL A 248 2.90 -2.47 -10.31
N ALA A 249 2.79 -1.49 -9.40
CA ALA A 249 2.32 -0.15 -9.73
C ALA A 249 3.26 0.53 -10.74
N THR A 250 4.58 0.48 -10.50
CA THR A 250 5.60 1.04 -11.39
C THR A 250 5.60 0.37 -12.76
N ALA A 251 5.56 -0.97 -12.81
CA ALA A 251 5.49 -1.71 -14.07
C ALA A 251 4.23 -1.37 -14.87
N THR A 252 3.08 -1.24 -14.19
CA THR A 252 1.79 -0.85 -14.81
C THR A 252 1.89 0.51 -15.50
N VAL A 253 2.43 1.52 -14.82
CA VAL A 253 2.52 2.87 -15.39
C VAL A 253 3.59 2.96 -16.48
N CYS A 254 4.69 2.22 -16.35
CA CYS A 254 5.70 2.17 -17.40
C CYS A 254 5.15 1.52 -18.67
N ALA A 255 4.42 0.42 -18.55
CA ALA A 255 3.71 -0.21 -19.67
C ALA A 255 2.72 0.75 -20.33
N ARG A 256 1.97 1.51 -19.53
CA ARG A 256 1.04 2.53 -20.03
C ARG A 256 1.74 3.63 -20.82
N PHE A 257 2.87 4.11 -20.34
CA PHE A 257 3.56 5.27 -20.89
C PHE A 257 4.65 4.93 -21.92
N GLY A 258 4.91 3.63 -22.16
CA GLY A 258 5.97 3.18 -23.06
C GLY A 258 7.37 3.46 -22.51
N LEU A 259 7.56 3.32 -21.20
CA LEU A 259 8.84 3.50 -20.52
C LEU A 259 9.49 2.13 -20.26
N GLU A 260 10.82 2.05 -20.38
CA GLU A 260 11.57 0.88 -19.92
C GLU A 260 11.48 0.80 -18.39
N CYS A 261 11.21 -0.39 -17.84
CA CYS A 261 11.01 -0.57 -16.40
C CYS A 261 11.89 -1.70 -15.87
N ILE A 262 12.72 -1.38 -14.88
CA ILE A 262 13.52 -2.35 -14.14
C ILE A 262 13.15 -2.25 -12.66
N VAL A 263 12.75 -3.38 -12.08
CA VAL A 263 12.40 -3.47 -10.66
C VAL A 263 13.40 -4.34 -9.94
N TYR A 264 14.07 -3.75 -8.94
CA TYR A 264 14.94 -4.46 -8.00
C TYR A 264 14.11 -5.05 -6.86
N MET A 265 14.32 -6.33 -6.57
CA MET A 265 13.59 -7.04 -5.52
C MET A 265 14.53 -8.00 -4.80
N GLY A 266 14.47 -8.04 -3.48
CA GLY A 266 15.25 -8.98 -2.69
C GLY A 266 14.93 -10.42 -3.08
N ALA A 267 15.92 -11.30 -3.19
CA ALA A 267 15.70 -12.68 -3.64
C ALA A 267 14.74 -13.45 -2.71
N GLN A 268 14.77 -13.19 -1.40
CA GLN A 268 13.82 -13.79 -0.46
C GLN A 268 12.40 -13.28 -0.70
N ASP A 269 12.25 -11.98 -0.97
CA ASP A 269 10.96 -11.36 -1.25
C ASP A 269 10.39 -11.87 -2.60
N MET A 270 11.24 -12.08 -3.60
CA MET A 270 10.84 -12.66 -4.89
C MET A 270 10.24 -14.06 -4.73
N GLU A 271 10.82 -14.89 -3.86
CA GLU A 271 10.31 -16.23 -3.57
C GLU A 271 8.95 -16.14 -2.88
N ARG A 272 8.84 -15.32 -1.82
CA ARG A 272 7.59 -15.14 -1.05
C ARG A 272 6.47 -14.53 -1.90
N GLN A 273 6.81 -13.64 -2.83
CA GLN A 273 5.89 -12.81 -3.61
C GLN A 273 5.91 -13.16 -5.11
N ALA A 274 6.06 -14.44 -5.43
CA ALA A 274 6.16 -14.94 -6.81
C ALA A 274 5.01 -14.47 -7.74
N LEU A 275 3.80 -14.28 -7.20
CA LEU A 275 2.67 -13.76 -7.97
C LEU A 275 2.89 -12.32 -8.45
N ASN A 276 3.43 -11.46 -7.59
CA ASN A 276 3.72 -10.07 -7.94
C ASN A 276 4.94 -9.99 -8.89
N VAL A 277 5.94 -10.86 -8.74
CA VAL A 277 7.03 -11.01 -9.73
C VAL A 277 6.47 -11.37 -11.11
N PHE A 278 5.55 -12.34 -11.17
CA PHE A 278 4.92 -12.75 -12.42
C PHE A 278 4.10 -11.60 -13.04
N ARG A 279 3.31 -10.87 -12.25
CA ARG A 279 2.56 -9.68 -12.70
C ARG A 279 3.47 -8.61 -13.30
N MET A 280 4.59 -8.29 -12.65
CA MET A 280 5.56 -7.31 -13.17
C MET A 280 6.13 -7.73 -14.53
N ARG A 281 6.51 -9.01 -14.67
CA ARG A 281 7.01 -9.54 -15.95
C ARG A 281 5.97 -9.54 -17.06
N LEU A 282 4.71 -9.87 -16.74
CA LEU A 282 3.60 -9.77 -17.71
C LEU A 282 3.37 -8.34 -18.20
N LEU A 283 3.64 -7.35 -17.36
CA LEU A 283 3.58 -5.92 -17.72
C LEU A 283 4.82 -5.46 -18.50
N GLY A 284 5.78 -6.35 -18.77
CA GLY A 284 6.98 -6.05 -19.56
C GLY A 284 8.14 -5.47 -18.74
N ALA A 285 8.05 -5.44 -17.41
CA ALA A 285 9.17 -5.02 -16.57
C ALA A 285 10.23 -6.12 -16.42
N GLU A 286 11.49 -5.72 -16.43
CA GLU A 286 12.59 -6.58 -15.97
C GLU A 286 12.58 -6.62 -14.44
N VAL A 287 12.58 -7.81 -13.84
CA VAL A 287 12.64 -7.97 -12.38
C VAL A 287 13.99 -8.59 -12.00
N ARG A 288 14.85 -7.79 -11.36
CA ARG A 288 16.21 -8.15 -10.96
C ARG A 288 16.25 -8.59 -9.50
N ALA A 289 16.72 -9.83 -9.29
CA ALA A 289 16.92 -10.38 -7.97
C ALA A 289 18.16 -9.76 -7.30
N VAL A 290 18.01 -9.34 -6.05
CA VAL A 290 19.11 -8.85 -5.21
C VAL A 290 19.46 -9.91 -4.18
N HIS A 291 20.69 -10.41 -4.25
CA HIS A 291 21.22 -11.45 -3.37
C HIS A 291 22.19 -10.91 -2.30
N SER A 292 22.56 -9.64 -2.38
CA SER A 292 23.43 -8.98 -1.40
C SER A 292 22.72 -8.81 -0.06
N GLY A 293 23.50 -8.78 1.02
CA GLY A 293 22.99 -8.56 2.36
C GLY A 293 21.99 -9.63 2.81
N THR A 294 20.84 -9.18 3.28
CA THR A 294 19.72 -10.03 3.71
C THR A 294 18.84 -10.48 2.55
N ALA A 295 19.07 -9.94 1.34
CA ALA A 295 18.26 -10.16 0.15
C ALA A 295 16.78 -9.80 0.36
N THR A 296 16.53 -8.64 0.99
CA THR A 296 15.21 -8.05 1.26
C THR A 296 15.08 -6.63 0.68
N LEU A 297 13.97 -5.92 0.98
CA LEU A 297 13.69 -4.56 0.53
C LEU A 297 14.87 -3.58 0.71
N LYS A 298 15.53 -3.56 1.87
CA LYS A 298 16.65 -2.66 2.16
C LYS A 298 17.78 -2.83 1.13
N ASP A 299 18.10 -4.07 0.80
CA ASP A 299 19.15 -4.40 -0.16
C ASP A 299 18.71 -4.03 -1.59
N ALA A 300 17.45 -4.26 -1.93
CA ALA A 300 16.87 -3.84 -3.20
C ALA A 300 16.90 -2.31 -3.40
N THR A 301 16.58 -1.53 -2.37
CA THR A 301 16.72 -0.06 -2.39
C THR A 301 18.17 0.34 -2.62
N SER A 302 19.11 -0.36 -2.00
CA SER A 302 20.54 -0.05 -2.12
C SER A 302 21.05 -0.31 -3.54
N GLU A 303 20.66 -1.42 -4.18
CA GLU A 303 20.99 -1.69 -5.58
C GLU A 303 20.29 -0.73 -6.55
N ALA A 304 19.04 -0.34 -6.30
CA ALA A 304 18.34 0.66 -7.10
C ALA A 304 19.07 2.03 -7.05
N ILE A 305 19.51 2.47 -5.88
CA ILE A 305 20.29 3.71 -5.74
C ILE A 305 21.64 3.60 -6.49
N ARG A 306 22.33 2.45 -6.43
CA ARG A 306 23.58 2.24 -7.19
C ARG A 306 23.37 2.29 -8.70
N ASP A 307 22.31 1.67 -9.19
CA ASP A 307 21.91 1.79 -10.61
C ASP A 307 21.66 3.25 -10.95
N TRP A 308 20.92 3.96 -10.09
CA TRP A 308 20.58 5.35 -10.33
C TRP A 308 21.81 6.24 -10.45
N VAL A 309 22.78 6.09 -9.53
CA VAL A 309 24.07 6.80 -9.57
C VAL A 309 24.77 6.59 -10.90
N THR A 310 24.72 5.37 -11.44
CA THR A 310 25.40 5.00 -12.68
C THR A 310 24.68 5.54 -13.93
N ASN A 311 23.36 5.63 -13.90
CA ASN A 311 22.51 5.91 -15.07
C ASN A 311 21.67 7.21 -14.91
N VAL A 312 22.14 8.14 -14.09
CA VAL A 312 21.39 9.30 -13.60
C VAL A 312 20.83 10.22 -14.70
N GLU A 313 21.54 10.35 -15.82
CA GLU A 313 21.14 11.23 -16.93
C GLU A 313 19.91 10.70 -17.67
N THR A 314 19.77 9.39 -17.82
CA THR A 314 18.75 8.75 -18.66
C THR A 314 17.63 8.10 -17.86
N THR A 315 17.84 7.91 -16.56
CA THR A 315 16.98 7.13 -15.68
C THR A 315 16.29 7.98 -14.63
N HIS A 316 14.99 7.73 -14.42
CA HIS A 316 14.27 8.23 -13.25
C HIS A 316 14.03 7.09 -12.25
N TYR A 317 14.32 7.36 -10.97
CA TYR A 317 14.06 6.43 -9.88
C TYR A 317 12.70 6.73 -9.25
N ILE A 318 11.73 5.82 -9.39
CA ILE A 318 10.44 5.92 -8.72
C ILE A 318 10.53 5.30 -7.33
N LEU A 319 10.78 6.14 -6.33
CA LEU A 319 10.83 5.73 -4.92
C LEU A 319 9.42 5.49 -4.37
N GLY A 320 9.21 4.36 -3.69
CA GLY A 320 7.88 3.83 -3.38
C GLY A 320 7.21 4.29 -2.08
N SER A 321 7.79 5.22 -1.33
CA SER A 321 7.24 5.70 -0.06
C SER A 321 7.72 7.11 0.31
N VAL A 322 7.22 7.68 1.41
CA VAL A 322 7.65 8.98 1.97
C VAL A 322 8.99 8.86 2.71
N ALA A 323 9.99 8.34 2.02
CA ALA A 323 11.33 8.09 2.51
C ALA A 323 12.37 8.53 1.47
N GLY A 324 13.64 8.37 1.81
CA GLY A 324 14.75 8.77 0.94
C GLY A 324 15.02 10.27 0.93
N PRO A 325 15.99 10.73 0.10
CA PRO A 325 16.44 12.11 0.12
C PRO A 325 15.36 13.06 -0.38
N HIS A 326 15.40 14.31 0.08
CA HIS A 326 14.61 15.38 -0.54
C HIS A 326 14.90 15.47 -2.06
N PRO A 327 13.87 15.58 -2.93
CA PRO A 327 12.48 15.96 -2.65
C PRO A 327 11.50 14.80 -2.41
N TYR A 328 11.94 13.54 -2.38
CA TYR A 328 11.04 12.38 -2.37
C TYR A 328 10.00 12.37 -1.23
N PRO A 329 10.35 12.60 0.06
CA PRO A 329 9.36 12.55 1.13
C PRO A 329 8.20 13.55 0.94
N MET A 330 8.53 14.78 0.56
CA MET A 330 7.54 15.83 0.27
C MET A 330 6.73 15.49 -0.98
N MET A 331 7.40 15.13 -2.07
CA MET A 331 6.77 14.82 -3.35
C MET A 331 5.79 13.65 -3.24
N VAL A 332 6.23 12.54 -2.64
CA VAL A 332 5.41 11.32 -2.50
C VAL A 332 4.21 11.59 -1.59
N ARG A 333 4.37 12.40 -0.53
CA ARG A 333 3.25 12.85 0.30
C ARG A 333 2.21 13.59 -0.52
N GLU A 334 2.63 14.58 -1.32
CA GLU A 334 1.69 15.37 -2.14
C GLU A 334 0.94 14.49 -3.14
N PHE A 335 1.59 13.50 -3.75
CA PHE A 335 0.92 12.55 -4.64
C PHE A 335 -0.06 11.62 -3.95
N HIS A 336 0.12 11.36 -2.65
CA HIS A 336 -0.85 10.63 -1.83
C HIS A 336 -1.88 11.51 -1.12
N ALA A 337 -1.72 12.84 -1.09
CA ALA A 337 -2.61 13.76 -0.37
C ALA A 337 -4.07 13.71 -0.86
N VAL A 338 -4.29 13.20 -2.08
CA VAL A 338 -5.64 12.92 -2.62
C VAL A 338 -6.47 12.00 -1.70
N ILE A 339 -5.82 11.10 -0.94
CA ILE A 339 -6.49 10.18 -0.01
C ILE A 339 -7.19 10.98 1.10
N GLY A 340 -6.46 11.88 1.76
CA GLY A 340 -6.99 12.75 2.80
C GLY A 340 -8.06 13.71 2.26
N LYS A 341 -7.81 14.36 1.12
CA LYS A 341 -8.75 15.29 0.47
C LYS A 341 -10.11 14.66 0.18
N GLU A 342 -10.10 13.48 -0.43
CA GLU A 342 -11.34 12.72 -0.66
C GLU A 342 -11.99 12.28 0.64
N THR A 343 -11.20 11.85 1.63
CA THR A 343 -11.73 11.45 2.94
C THR A 343 -12.46 12.60 3.63
N ARG A 344 -11.89 13.82 3.63
CA ARG A 344 -12.53 15.02 4.20
C ARG A 344 -13.84 15.33 3.48
N LYS A 345 -13.82 15.36 2.14
CA LYS A 345 -15.02 15.60 1.33
C LYS A 345 -16.11 14.57 1.64
N GLN A 346 -15.77 13.29 1.62
CA GLN A 346 -16.72 12.20 1.84
C GLN A 346 -17.24 12.14 3.28
N ALA A 347 -16.41 12.51 4.27
CA ALA A 347 -16.82 12.65 5.67
C ALA A 347 -17.87 13.75 5.84
N LEU A 348 -17.61 14.91 5.24
CA LEU A 348 -18.54 16.04 5.25
C LEU A 348 -19.88 15.67 4.62
N GLU A 349 -19.87 14.95 3.50
CA GLU A 349 -21.08 14.48 2.82
C GLU A 349 -21.86 13.43 3.65
N LYS A 350 -21.18 12.55 4.37
CA LYS A 350 -21.81 11.41 5.07
C LYS A 350 -22.34 11.76 6.46
N TRP A 351 -21.63 12.61 7.20
CA TRP A 351 -22.01 12.94 8.58
C TRP A 351 -21.83 14.41 8.94
N GLY A 352 -21.60 15.29 7.95
CA GLY A 352 -21.58 16.74 8.16
C GLY A 352 -20.36 17.27 8.88
N GLY A 353 -19.26 16.51 8.95
CA GLY A 353 -18.06 16.92 9.68
C GLY A 353 -16.79 16.20 9.24
N LYS A 354 -15.82 16.13 10.15
CA LYS A 354 -14.55 15.42 9.98
C LYS A 354 -14.50 14.16 10.85
N PRO A 355 -13.60 13.21 10.59
CA PRO A 355 -13.39 12.06 11.48
C PRO A 355 -12.81 12.51 12.82
N ASP A 356 -13.14 11.83 13.92
CA ASP A 356 -12.49 12.05 15.22
C ASP A 356 -11.10 11.40 15.28
N VAL A 357 -10.92 10.31 14.53
CA VAL A 357 -9.69 9.52 14.51
C VAL A 357 -9.39 9.01 13.10
N LEU A 358 -8.15 9.20 12.67
CA LEU A 358 -7.58 8.61 11.47
C LEU A 358 -6.54 7.57 11.87
N VAL A 359 -6.65 6.37 11.31
CA VAL A 359 -5.71 5.27 11.55
C VAL A 359 -5.17 4.76 10.23
N ALA A 360 -3.86 4.60 10.15
CA ALA A 360 -3.18 4.08 8.96
C ALA A 360 -1.94 3.26 9.36
N CYS A 361 -1.60 2.25 8.55
CA CYS A 361 -0.39 1.46 8.79
C CYS A 361 0.87 2.24 8.37
N VAL A 362 1.96 2.04 9.10
CA VAL A 362 3.24 2.71 8.88
C VAL A 362 4.32 1.65 8.67
N GLY A 363 4.61 1.39 7.39
CA GLY A 363 5.93 0.89 6.97
C GLY A 363 6.80 2.11 6.65
N GLY A 364 7.04 2.36 5.36
CA GLY A 364 7.64 3.64 4.94
C GLY A 364 6.71 4.87 5.03
N GLY A 365 5.45 4.74 5.49
CA GLY A 365 4.55 5.86 5.84
C GLY A 365 3.69 6.49 4.74
N SER A 366 3.76 6.10 3.46
CA SER A 366 3.14 6.91 2.39
C SER A 366 1.62 6.95 2.37
N ASN A 367 0.94 5.85 2.74
CA ASN A 367 -0.51 5.84 2.89
C ASN A 367 -0.96 6.70 4.08
N ALA A 368 -0.25 6.59 5.20
CA ALA A 368 -0.52 7.33 6.42
C ALA A 368 -0.38 8.83 6.18
N MET A 369 0.74 9.26 5.60
CA MET A 369 0.94 10.67 5.23
C MET A 369 -0.09 11.16 4.22
N GLY A 370 -0.49 10.34 3.24
CA GLY A 370 -1.56 10.67 2.31
C GLY A 370 -2.91 10.91 2.96
N LEU A 371 -3.24 10.12 4.00
CA LEU A 371 -4.48 10.26 4.77
C LEU A 371 -4.40 11.43 5.76
N PHE A 372 -3.28 11.56 6.47
CA PHE A 372 -3.10 12.49 7.59
C PHE A 372 -2.86 13.93 7.17
N HIS A 373 -2.14 14.15 6.06
CA HIS A 373 -1.68 15.49 5.66
C HIS A 373 -2.82 16.51 5.58
N GLU A 374 -3.99 16.09 5.09
CA GLU A 374 -5.16 16.97 4.98
C GLU A 374 -5.69 17.44 6.34
N PHE A 375 -5.47 16.68 7.43
CA PHE A 375 -6.05 16.89 8.77
C PHE A 375 -5.02 17.32 9.81
N VAL A 376 -3.80 17.61 9.41
CA VAL A 376 -2.68 17.93 10.31
C VAL A 376 -2.91 19.19 11.17
N ASP A 377 -3.64 20.17 10.64
CA ASP A 377 -4.00 21.40 11.34
C ASP A 377 -5.30 21.27 12.17
N ASP A 378 -6.03 20.16 12.00
CA ASP A 378 -7.22 19.85 12.81
C ASP A 378 -6.79 19.25 14.16
N THR A 379 -6.45 20.11 15.12
CA THR A 379 -5.93 19.70 16.45
C THR A 379 -6.85 18.78 17.28
N ASP A 380 -8.13 18.72 16.94
CA ASP A 380 -9.15 17.85 17.54
C ASP A 380 -9.26 16.47 16.84
N VAL A 381 -8.59 16.26 15.71
CA VAL A 381 -8.53 14.98 15.00
C VAL A 381 -7.31 14.19 15.44
N ARG A 382 -7.51 12.98 15.97
CA ARG A 382 -6.40 12.12 16.38
C ARG A 382 -5.83 11.36 15.19
N LEU A 383 -4.53 11.51 14.95
CA LEU A 383 -3.79 10.83 13.87
C LEU A 383 -2.97 9.69 14.48
N VAL A 384 -3.26 8.44 14.10
CA VAL A 384 -2.65 7.24 14.70
C VAL A 384 -1.99 6.38 13.63
N GLY A 385 -0.66 6.39 13.62
CA GLY A 385 0.15 5.46 12.81
C GLY A 385 0.33 4.11 13.52
N VAL A 386 0.20 3.02 12.79
CA VAL A 386 0.35 1.65 13.34
C VAL A 386 1.53 0.94 12.67
N GLU A 387 2.57 0.65 13.46
CA GLU A 387 3.75 -0.09 13.00
C GLU A 387 3.62 -1.61 13.24
N ALA A 388 4.41 -2.42 12.53
CA ALA A 388 4.36 -3.86 12.69
C ALA A 388 5.21 -4.34 13.89
N ALA A 389 4.54 -4.91 14.89
CA ALA A 389 5.20 -5.48 16.07
C ALA A 389 5.84 -6.86 15.82
N GLY A 390 5.69 -7.47 14.64
CA GLY A 390 6.27 -8.78 14.30
C GLY A 390 5.91 -9.86 15.32
N PHE A 391 6.93 -10.49 15.92
CA PHE A 391 6.79 -11.51 16.98
C PHE A 391 6.60 -10.90 18.38
N GLY A 392 6.43 -9.59 18.49
CA GLY A 392 6.35 -8.81 19.71
C GLY A 392 7.53 -7.86 19.85
N LEU A 393 7.32 -6.71 20.51
CA LEU A 393 8.33 -5.66 20.64
C LEU A 393 9.59 -6.11 21.41
N ASP A 394 9.44 -7.04 22.36
CA ASP A 394 10.56 -7.55 23.17
C ASP A 394 11.28 -8.75 22.52
N SER A 395 10.80 -9.22 21.37
CA SER A 395 11.38 -10.39 20.68
C SER A 395 12.64 -10.06 19.88
N GLY A 396 12.93 -8.77 19.66
CA GLY A 396 13.93 -8.31 18.69
C GLY A 396 13.55 -8.56 17.22
N LYS A 397 12.37 -9.14 16.95
CA LYS A 397 11.86 -9.45 15.60
C LYS A 397 10.57 -8.68 15.33
N HIS A 398 10.73 -7.39 15.06
CA HIS A 398 9.64 -6.46 14.74
C HIS A 398 10.07 -5.46 13.65
N ALA A 399 9.16 -4.62 13.18
CA ALA A 399 9.43 -3.48 12.29
C ALA A 399 8.85 -2.16 12.88
N ALA A 400 8.82 -2.04 14.21
CA ALA A 400 8.33 -0.88 14.94
C ALA A 400 9.40 0.21 15.08
N THR A 401 9.75 0.83 13.96
CA THR A 401 10.88 1.77 13.82
C THR A 401 10.72 3.05 14.63
N LEU A 402 9.54 3.67 14.65
CA LEU A 402 9.25 4.87 15.44
C LEU A 402 9.13 4.54 16.95
N THR A 403 8.76 3.31 17.27
CA THR A 403 8.57 2.86 18.67
C THR A 403 9.86 2.44 19.35
N LYS A 404 10.77 1.77 18.62
CA LYS A 404 11.99 1.13 19.17
C LYS A 404 13.28 1.56 18.48
N GLY A 405 13.19 2.32 17.40
CA GLY A 405 14.34 2.76 16.64
C GLY A 405 14.99 4.01 17.22
N GLU A 406 16.16 4.31 16.69
CA GLU A 406 16.98 5.46 17.02
C GLU A 406 17.20 6.32 15.79
N VAL A 407 17.63 7.56 15.99
CA VAL A 407 17.91 8.45 14.87
C VAL A 407 19.19 8.00 14.17
N GLY A 408 19.10 7.89 12.85
CA GLY A 408 20.25 7.60 11.99
C GLY A 408 20.00 8.06 10.56
N VAL A 409 20.97 7.77 9.69
CA VAL A 409 20.91 8.13 8.27
C VAL A 409 20.93 6.86 7.44
N LEU A 410 19.88 6.66 6.64
CA LEU A 410 19.77 5.52 5.72
C LEU A 410 19.11 5.97 4.42
N HIS A 411 19.59 5.42 3.30
CA HIS A 411 19.03 5.62 1.96
C HIS A 411 18.77 7.10 1.59
N GLY A 412 19.63 8.02 2.05
CA GLY A 412 19.59 9.42 1.65
C GLY A 412 18.89 10.38 2.61
N ALA A 413 18.32 9.91 3.73
CA ALA A 413 17.64 10.76 4.70
C ALA A 413 17.98 10.41 6.14
N MET A 414 17.89 11.42 7.01
CA MET A 414 17.89 11.25 8.46
C MET A 414 16.47 10.91 8.93
N SER A 415 16.32 9.79 9.64
CA SER A 415 15.03 9.29 10.17
C SER A 415 15.26 8.41 11.40
N TYR A 416 14.20 7.86 11.97
CA TYR A 416 14.31 6.73 12.88
C TYR A 416 14.61 5.44 12.11
N LEU A 417 15.45 4.60 12.68
CA LEU A 417 15.92 3.33 12.13
C LEU A 417 16.06 2.29 13.24
N LEU A 418 15.86 1.02 12.93
CA LEU A 418 16.30 -0.07 13.81
C LEU A 418 17.79 -0.32 13.57
N GLN A 419 18.62 -0.01 14.56
CA GLN A 419 20.07 -0.14 14.47
C GLN A 419 20.65 -0.65 15.80
N ASP A 420 21.82 -1.29 15.75
CA ASP A 420 22.58 -1.69 16.93
C ASP A 420 23.50 -0.56 17.43
N ASP A 421 24.22 -0.83 18.53
CA ASP A 421 25.12 0.13 19.18
C ASP A 421 26.26 0.62 18.26
N ASP A 422 26.60 -0.15 17.22
CA ASP A 422 27.60 0.19 16.21
C ASP A 422 26.99 0.93 15.00
N GLY A 423 25.69 1.22 15.03
CA GLY A 423 24.94 1.87 13.96
C GLY A 423 24.67 0.96 12.75
N GLN A 424 24.80 -0.36 12.90
CA GLN A 424 24.43 -1.30 11.84
C GLN A 424 22.92 -1.51 11.84
N ILE A 425 22.33 -1.48 10.64
CA ILE A 425 20.89 -1.62 10.49
C ILE A 425 20.45 -3.05 10.83
N ILE A 426 19.54 -3.17 11.80
CA ILE A 426 18.89 -4.40 12.21
C ILE A 426 17.79 -4.75 11.20
N GLU A 427 17.70 -6.03 10.82
CA GLU A 427 16.68 -6.50 9.88
C GLU A 427 15.28 -6.43 10.51
N PRO A 428 14.32 -5.69 9.90
CA PRO A 428 12.96 -5.65 10.39
C PRO A 428 12.23 -6.95 10.11
N HIS A 429 11.34 -7.35 11.02
CA HIS A 429 10.51 -8.54 10.86
C HIS A 429 9.02 -8.23 10.98
N SER A 430 8.26 -8.64 9.96
CA SER A 430 6.80 -8.60 9.95
C SER A 430 6.27 -9.73 9.08
N ILE A 431 5.07 -10.21 9.40
CA ILE A 431 4.31 -11.09 8.50
C ILE A 431 3.93 -10.37 7.20
N SER A 432 3.76 -9.06 7.26
CA SER A 432 3.49 -8.23 6.09
C SER A 432 4.80 -7.68 5.52
N ALA A 433 5.17 -8.12 4.33
CA ALA A 433 6.35 -7.63 3.61
C ALA A 433 6.30 -6.13 3.27
N GLY A 434 5.14 -5.47 3.37
CA GLY A 434 5.00 -4.03 3.16
C GLY A 434 5.23 -3.19 4.42
N SER A 435 5.35 -3.83 5.58
CA SER A 435 5.67 -3.20 6.87
C SER A 435 7.14 -3.33 7.26
N VAL A 436 7.89 -4.16 6.54
CA VAL A 436 9.35 -4.26 6.55
C VAL A 436 9.88 -3.23 5.56
#